data_AF-A0A8I4A3E7-F1
#
_entry.id   AF-A0A8I4A3E7-F1
#
_cell.length_a   1.000
_cell.length_b   1.000
_cell.length_c   1.000
_cell.angle_alpha   90.00
_cell.angle_beta   90.00
_cell.angle_gamma   90.00
#
_symmetry.space_group_name_H-M   'P 1'
#
loop_
_entity.id
_entity.type
_entity.pdbx_description
1 polymer ?
#
loop_
_entity_poly.entity_id
_entity_poly.type
_entity_poly.pdbx_seq_one_letter_code
_entity_poly.pdbx_strand_id
1 'polypeptide(L)'
;MASEKPLAVVTCTAPVNIAVIKYWGKRDEESGPAHNSSLSVTLHQDQLKTTTTAAISQDFTEDRVWLNGREEDVGQPRPTGLPAGE
;
A
#
# COMPACT_ATOMS: atom_id res chain seq x y z
N MET A 1 19.04 15.73 -31.70
CA MET A 1 17.76 15.00 -31.58
C MET A 1 17.74 14.39 -30.19
N ALA A 2 16.96 14.94 -29.26
CA ALA A 2 16.84 14.38 -27.92
C ALA A 2 16.15 13.01 -28.06
N SER A 3 16.82 11.95 -27.61
CA SER A 3 16.22 10.62 -27.53
C SER A 3 15.07 10.71 -26.53
N GLU A 4 13.84 10.54 -26.98
CA GLU A 4 12.71 10.35 -26.07
C GLU A 4 13.00 9.11 -25.22
N LYS A 5 13.19 9.33 -23.92
CA LYS A 5 13.44 8.23 -22.98
C LYS A 5 12.12 7.51 -22.71
N PRO A 6 12.12 6.17 -22.69
CA PRO A 6 10.88 5.42 -22.51
C PRO A 6 10.31 5.63 -21.11
N LEU A 7 9.05 6.06 -21.05
CA LEU A 7 8.22 6.06 -19.85
C LEU A 7 7.36 4.80 -19.88
N ALA A 8 7.52 3.91 -18.88
CA ALA A 8 6.64 2.76 -18.72
C ALA A 8 5.62 3.05 -17.62
N VAL A 9 4.32 2.89 -17.95
CA VAL A 9 3.20 3.19 -17.05
C VAL A 9 2.25 2.00 -17.01
N VAL A 10 1.87 1.57 -15.81
CA VAL A 10 0.91 0.48 -15.61
C VAL A 10 -0.14 0.94 -14.59
N THR A 11 -1.40 0.68 -14.89
CA THR A 11 -2.51 0.96 -13.97
C THR A 11 -3.23 -0.32 -13.61
N CYS A 12 -3.39 -0.56 -12.31
CA CYS A 12 -4.08 -1.72 -11.77
C CYS A 12 -5.20 -1.28 -10.83
N THR A 13 -6.15 -2.19 -10.61
CA THR A 13 -7.19 -2.02 -9.60
C THR A 13 -7.12 -3.17 -8.60
N ALA A 14 -7.39 -2.88 -7.33
CA ALA A 14 -7.35 -3.85 -6.24
C ALA A 14 -8.63 -3.77 -5.39
N PRO A 15 -9.24 -4.93 -5.02
CA PRO A 15 -10.45 -4.96 -4.21
C PRO A 15 -10.19 -4.77 -2.72
N VAL A 16 -11.21 -4.30 -2.00
CA VAL A 16 -11.27 -4.35 -0.53
C VAL A 16 -11.66 -5.76 -0.07
N ASN A 17 -11.23 -6.16 1.13
CA ASN A 17 -11.68 -7.39 1.78
C ASN A 17 -12.25 -7.13 3.18
N ILE A 18 -13.16 -7.98 3.64
CA ILE A 18 -13.72 -7.95 5.00
C ILE A 18 -13.45 -9.29 5.70
N ALA A 19 -12.73 -9.24 6.82
CA ALA A 19 -12.38 -10.43 7.60
C ALA A 19 -13.61 -11.03 8.30
N VAL A 20 -13.86 -12.32 8.05
CA VAL A 20 -14.83 -13.17 8.77
C VAL A 20 -14.17 -13.92 9.94
N ILE A 21 -12.87 -14.23 9.81
CA ILE A 21 -11.98 -14.59 10.93
C ILE A 21 -10.93 -13.50 11.04
N LYS A 22 -10.85 -12.83 12.19
CA LYS A 22 -10.09 -11.59 12.35
C LYS A 22 -8.58 -11.81 12.41
N TYR A 23 -7.82 -10.97 11.71
CA TYR A 23 -6.39 -10.79 11.93
C TYR A 23 -6.21 -9.79 13.09
N TRP A 24 -5.82 -10.25 14.28
CA TRP A 24 -5.71 -9.39 15.45
C TRP A 24 -4.63 -9.86 16.44
N GLY A 25 -3.80 -8.91 16.89
CA GLY A 25 -2.64 -9.18 17.76
C GLY A 25 -1.37 -9.47 16.97
N LYS A 26 -0.31 -8.70 17.22
CA LYS A 26 1.04 -8.96 16.70
C LYS A 26 1.76 -9.91 17.66
N ARG A 27 2.45 -10.92 17.12
CA ARG A 27 3.30 -11.81 17.93
C ARG A 27 4.58 -11.12 18.41
N ASP A 28 5.05 -10.14 17.63
CA ASP A 28 6.21 -9.29 17.92
C ASP A 28 5.93 -7.88 17.37
N GLU A 29 6.19 -6.84 18.16
CA GLU A 29 5.83 -5.44 17.83
C GLU A 29 6.60 -4.92 16.61
N GLU A 30 7.80 -5.47 16.37
CA GLU A 30 8.73 -5.06 15.31
C GLU A 30 8.45 -5.68 13.94
N SER A 31 7.31 -6.36 13.75
CA SER A 31 6.81 -7.03 12.52
C SER A 31 6.82 -8.55 12.56
N GLY A 32 6.41 -9.14 13.68
CA GLY A 32 6.05 -10.56 13.70
C GLY A 32 4.76 -10.83 12.92
N PRO A 33 4.57 -12.04 12.37
CA PRO A 33 3.25 -12.46 11.87
C PRO A 33 2.20 -12.32 12.97
N ALA A 34 0.93 -12.12 12.61
CA ALA A 34 -0.12 -12.16 13.63
C ALA A 34 -0.10 -13.48 14.37
N HIS A 35 -0.63 -13.45 15.59
CA HIS A 35 -0.73 -14.63 16.44
C HIS A 35 -1.60 -15.73 15.81
N ASN A 36 -2.52 -15.37 14.92
CA ASN A 36 -3.45 -16.29 14.28
C ASN A 36 -3.58 -16.04 12.78
N SER A 37 -3.95 -17.10 12.06
CA SER A 37 -4.44 -16.99 10.68
C SER A 37 -5.77 -16.25 10.64
N SER A 38 -6.07 -15.62 9.52
CA SER A 38 -7.33 -14.91 9.26
C SER A 38 -8.00 -15.44 7.99
N LEU A 39 -9.28 -15.12 7.82
CA LEU A 39 -10.06 -15.47 6.64
C LEU A 39 -10.95 -14.27 6.31
N SER A 40 -10.98 -13.86 5.04
CA SER A 40 -11.78 -12.72 4.58
C SER A 40 -12.51 -13.03 3.28
N VAL A 41 -13.53 -12.22 2.99
CA VAL A 41 -14.22 -12.22 1.70
C VAL A 41 -13.79 -10.98 0.93
N THR A 42 -13.44 -11.18 -0.34
CA THR A 42 -13.11 -10.10 -1.27
C THR A 42 -14.40 -9.47 -1.80
N LEU A 43 -14.49 -8.14 -1.75
CA LEU A 43 -15.64 -7.40 -2.26
C LEU A 43 -15.48 -7.11 -3.76
N HIS A 44 -16.61 -6.97 -4.46
CA HIS A 44 -16.61 -6.68 -5.90
C HIS A 44 -16.10 -5.27 -6.19
N GLN A 45 -15.25 -5.13 -7.21
CA GLN A 45 -14.55 -3.88 -7.52
C GLN A 45 -15.44 -2.79 -8.14
N ASP A 46 -16.66 -3.14 -8.56
CA ASP A 46 -17.64 -2.14 -9.02
C ASP A 46 -18.16 -1.26 -7.88
N GLN A 47 -18.09 -1.75 -6.64
CA GLN A 47 -18.53 -1.00 -5.46
C GLN A 47 -17.35 -0.31 -4.78
N LEU A 48 -16.28 -1.06 -4.51
CA LEU A 48 -15.12 -0.59 -3.74
C LEU A 48 -13.82 -1.13 -4.34
N LYS A 49 -12.94 -0.22 -4.74
CA LYS A 49 -11.60 -0.54 -5.24
C LYS A 49 -10.64 0.61 -5.00
N THR A 50 -9.36 0.28 -4.96
CA THR A 50 -8.27 1.24 -5.13
C THR A 50 -7.78 1.14 -6.57
N THR A 51 -7.53 2.29 -7.21
CA THR A 51 -6.86 2.36 -8.52
C THR A 51 -5.46 2.93 -8.29
N THR A 52 -4.44 2.22 -8.75
CA THR A 52 -3.04 2.62 -8.57
C THR A 52 -2.34 2.62 -9.91
N THR A 53 -1.68 3.72 -10.23
CA THR A 53 -0.81 3.85 -11.40
C THR A 53 0.63 3.90 -10.95
N ALA A 54 1.46 3.02 -11.48
CA ALA A 54 2.91 3.04 -11.31
C ALA A 54 3.56 3.50 -12.62
N ALA A 55 4.52 4.42 -12.52
CA ALA A 55 5.30 4.90 -13.64
C ALA A 55 6.79 4.80 -13.34
N ILE A 56 7.59 4.39 -14.32
CA ILE A 56 9.05 4.34 -14.23
C ILE A 56 9.66 5.06 -15.45
N SER A 57 10.69 5.87 -15.19
CA SER A 57 11.46 6.59 -16.19
C SER A 57 12.89 6.78 -15.69
N GLN A 58 13.85 6.86 -16.61
CA GLN A 58 15.23 7.25 -16.29
C GLN A 58 15.36 8.72 -15.86
N ASP A 59 14.32 9.53 -16.08
CA ASP A 59 14.31 10.96 -15.72
C ASP A 59 13.79 11.22 -14.30
N PHE A 60 13.25 10.21 -13.60
CA PHE A 60 12.84 10.35 -12.21
C PHE A 60 14.05 10.26 -11.28
N THR A 61 14.19 11.25 -10.40
CA THR A 61 15.35 11.37 -9.48
C THR A 61 15.10 10.78 -8.10
N GLU A 62 13.85 10.48 -7.77
CA GLU A 62 13.40 10.02 -6.46
C GLU A 62 12.08 9.25 -6.58
N ASP A 63 11.81 8.41 -5.58
CA ASP A 63 10.53 7.73 -5.43
C ASP A 63 9.51 8.69 -4.82
N ARG A 64 8.34 8.80 -5.43
CA ARG A 64 7.25 9.68 -4.98
C ARG A 64 5.94 8.93 -5.04
N VAL A 65 5.07 9.17 -4.07
CA VAL A 65 3.72 8.59 -4.04
C VAL A 65 2.69 9.68 -3.82
N TRP A 66 1.57 9.56 -4.52
CA TRP A 66 0.41 10.42 -4.32
C TRP A 66 -0.79 9.57 -3.92
N LEU A 67 -1.44 9.95 -2.81
CA LEU A 67 -2.69 9.37 -2.36
C LEU A 67 -3.79 10.42 -2.47
N ASN A 68 -4.84 10.12 -3.24
CA ASN A 68 -5.98 11.03 -3.46
C ASN A 68 -5.55 12.45 -3.89
N GLY A 69 -4.51 12.55 -4.73
CA GLY A 69 -3.97 13.80 -5.27
C GLY A 69 -3.03 14.56 -4.34
N ARG A 70 -2.73 14.05 -3.14
CA ARG A 70 -1.76 14.62 -2.20
C ARG A 70 -0.50 13.80 -2.19
N GLU A 71 0.64 14.47 -2.25
CA GLU A 71 1.95 13.81 -2.15
C GLU A 71 2.21 13.38 -0.70
N GLU A 72 2.66 12.14 -0.52
CA GLU A 72 2.97 11.58 0.79
C GLU A 72 4.46 11.28 0.92
N ASP A 73 4.99 11.42 2.14
CA ASP A 73 6.39 11.12 2.45
C ASP A 73 6.63 9.60 2.47
N VAL A 74 7.45 9.12 1.52
CA VAL A 74 7.83 7.70 1.40
C VAL A 74 8.96 7.29 2.34
N GLY A 75 9.63 8.25 3.00
CA GLY A 75 10.78 8.01 3.88
C GLY A 75 10.41 7.72 5.33
N GLN A 76 9.13 7.82 5.70
CA GLN A 76 8.71 7.60 7.08
C GLN A 76 8.88 6.13 7.49
N PRO A 77 9.64 5.84 8.57
CA PRO A 77 9.68 4.48 9.11
C PRO A 77 8.27 4.05 9.51
N ARG A 78 7.96 2.77 9.32
CA ARG A 78 6.67 2.22 9.76
C ARG A 78 6.46 2.57 11.23
N PRO A 79 5.32 3.20 11.61
CA PRO A 79 5.03 3.45 13.02
C PRO A 79 5.01 2.13 13.79
N THR A 80 6.03 1.90 14.60
CA THR A 80 6.14 0.75 15.50
C THR A 80 5.29 1.04 16.74
N GLY A 81 4.00 0.68 16.67
CA GLY A 81 3.09 0.71 17.83
C GLY A 81 2.67 2.11 18.29
N LEU A 82 1.44 2.24 18.78
CA LEU A 82 1.15 3.32 19.72
C LEU A 82 1.87 2.96 21.04
N PRO A 83 2.40 3.94 21.80
CA PRO A 83 2.73 3.67 23.20
C PRO A 83 1.48 3.10 23.87
N ALA A 84 1.61 1.95 24.54
CA ALA A 84 0.56 1.45 25.41
C ALA A 84 0.19 2.59 26.36
N GLY A 85 -1.04 3.08 26.25
CA GLY A 85 -1.57 4.05 27.21
C GLY A 85 -1.47 3.49 28.62
N GLU A 86 -1.08 4.36 29.54
CA GLU A 86 -1.29 4.16 30.99
C GLU A 86 -2.76 3.84 31.31
#